data_AF-A0A3N1KCS3-F1
#
_entry.id   AF-A0A3N1KCS3-F1
#
_cell.length_a   1.000
_cell.length_b   1.000
_cell.length_c   1.000
_cell.angle_alpha   90.00
_cell.angle_beta   90.00
_cell.angle_gamma   90.00
#
_symmetry.space_group_name_H-M   'P 1'
#
loop_
_entity.id
_entity.type
_entity.pdbx_description
1 polymer ?
#
loop_
_entity_poly.entity_id
_entity_poly.type
_entity_poly.pdbx_seq_one_letter_code
_entity_poly.pdbx_strand_id
1 'polypeptide(L)'
;MKGAGYVTRDSGARGASYSVVVPPGFIRIPGGAGPETALATVLDQLYETSPGPEFETRFVDALRRVGDADVHHAVLDSYVTAGPVPDAGVACSIVFAAVPVTRSAYSDLDRLLLARVAAGATPTVVGGDPAVSWELEAAAPHERERVLRRRAVLARVVGHDHLLVSIVLTVVADEAPEAPGRGQVADAFVELFDAVLTTVRWRDDRGRLITDRPVE
;
A
#
# COMPACT_ATOMS: atom_id res chain seq x y z
N MET A 1 21.88 -11.36 8.33
CA MET A 1 20.42 -11.51 8.55
C MET A 1 20.17 -12.71 9.45
N LYS A 2 19.77 -12.52 10.72
CA LYS A 2 19.22 -13.62 11.52
C LYS A 2 17.90 -14.05 10.87
N GLY A 3 17.71 -15.36 10.64
CA GLY A 3 16.50 -15.90 10.03
C GLY A 3 15.24 -15.38 10.73
N ALA A 4 14.23 -15.00 9.95
CA ALA A 4 12.95 -14.60 10.50
C ALA A 4 12.38 -15.77 11.32
N GLY A 5 12.33 -15.64 12.64
CA GLY A 5 11.63 -16.61 13.47
C GLY A 5 10.15 -16.65 13.11
N TYR A 6 9.47 -17.72 13.48
CA TYR A 6 8.02 -17.86 13.27
C TYR A 6 7.30 -17.79 14.62
N VAL A 7 6.03 -17.41 14.58
CA VAL A 7 5.11 -17.49 15.71
C VAL A 7 3.75 -17.93 15.20
N THR A 8 3.11 -18.84 15.93
CA THR A 8 1.79 -19.34 15.54
C THR A 8 0.71 -18.27 15.80
N ARG A 9 -0.28 -18.19 14.92
CA ARG A 9 -1.41 -17.27 15.09
C ARG A 9 -2.19 -17.54 16.38
N ASP A 10 -2.36 -18.82 16.72
CA ASP A 10 -3.12 -19.27 17.89
C ASP A 10 -2.45 -18.94 19.24
N SER A 11 -1.19 -18.53 19.25
CA SER A 11 -0.49 -18.13 20.48
C SER A 11 -0.88 -16.72 20.97
N GLY A 12 -1.86 -16.07 20.34
CA GLY A 12 -2.25 -14.69 20.63
C GLY A 12 -1.27 -13.64 20.07
N ALA A 13 -0.47 -14.01 19.06
CA ALA A 13 0.44 -13.09 18.38
C ALA A 13 -0.34 -11.91 17.78
N ARG A 14 0.26 -10.71 17.82
CA ARG A 14 -0.33 -9.48 17.29
C ARG A 14 0.55 -8.90 16.20
N GLY A 15 -0.06 -8.48 15.10
CA GLY A 15 0.66 -7.82 14.01
C GLY A 15 1.17 -6.46 14.48
N ALA A 16 2.49 -6.26 14.47
CA ALA A 16 3.14 -4.98 14.74
C ALA A 16 3.73 -4.36 13.46
N SER A 17 4.05 -5.19 12.46
CA SER A 17 4.51 -4.77 11.14
C SER A 17 4.08 -5.78 10.08
N TYR A 18 4.43 -5.52 8.82
CA TYR A 18 4.20 -6.44 7.72
C TYR A 18 5.41 -6.51 6.79
N SER A 19 5.46 -7.56 5.98
CA SER A 19 6.31 -7.65 4.81
C SER A 19 5.45 -7.92 3.58
N VAL A 20 5.84 -7.33 2.45
CA VAL A 20 5.18 -7.49 1.16
C VAL A 20 6.26 -7.64 0.10
N VAL A 21 5.98 -8.39 -0.96
CA VAL A 21 6.84 -8.50 -2.13
C VAL A 21 6.22 -7.65 -3.23
N VAL A 22 6.99 -6.69 -3.73
CA VAL A 22 6.61 -5.88 -4.90
C VAL A 22 7.49 -6.24 -6.09
N PRO A 23 6.98 -6.12 -7.33
CA PRO A 23 7.78 -6.39 -8.52
C PRO A 23 8.98 -5.46 -8.66
N PRO A 24 9.98 -5.87 -9.46
CA PRO A 24 11.03 -4.96 -9.89
C PRO A 24 10.46 -3.68 -10.51
N GLY A 25 11.14 -2.56 -10.28
CA GLY A 25 10.69 -1.25 -10.77
C GLY A 25 9.73 -0.52 -9.83
N PHE A 26 9.41 -1.08 -8.66
CA PHE A 26 8.78 -0.34 -7.56
C PHE A 26 9.82 0.17 -6.56
N ILE A 27 9.56 1.36 -6.03
CA ILE A 27 10.32 2.02 -4.98
C ILE A 27 9.45 2.17 -3.76
N ARG A 28 9.97 1.77 -2.60
CA ARG A 28 9.33 1.98 -1.31
C ARG A 28 9.68 3.37 -0.76
N ILE A 29 8.67 4.11 -0.37
CA ILE A 29 8.75 5.35 0.39
C ILE A 29 8.15 5.06 1.78
N PRO A 30 8.98 4.98 2.85
CA PRO A 30 8.47 4.69 4.18
C PRO A 30 7.55 5.80 4.69
N GLY A 31 6.40 5.42 5.23
CA GLY A 31 5.50 6.32 5.93
C GLY A 31 6.09 6.78 7.26
N GLY A 32 5.75 8.00 7.68
CA GLY A 32 6.28 8.62 8.91
C GLY A 32 7.77 9.00 8.88
N ALA A 33 8.51 8.66 7.80
CA ALA A 33 9.85 9.16 7.59
C ALA A 33 9.82 10.64 7.18
N GLY A 34 10.76 11.42 7.72
CA GLY A 34 10.98 12.79 7.24
C GLY A 34 11.41 12.80 5.76
N PRO A 35 11.16 13.88 5.01
CA PRO A 35 11.45 13.97 3.58
C PRO A 35 12.89 13.58 3.21
N GLU A 36 13.86 13.96 4.03
CA GLU A 36 15.28 13.70 3.81
C GLU A 36 15.61 12.20 3.98
N THR A 37 15.05 11.56 5.00
CA THR A 37 15.21 10.12 5.24
C THR A 37 14.55 9.30 4.14
N ALA A 38 13.36 9.71 3.69
CA ALA A 38 12.66 9.09 2.59
C ALA A 38 13.45 9.25 1.28
N LEU A 39 14.01 10.43 1.01
CA LEU A 39 14.86 10.68 -0.16
C LEU A 39 16.08 9.75 -0.15
N ALA A 40 16.82 9.68 0.96
CA ALA A 40 17.97 8.77 1.07
C ALA A 40 17.59 7.31 0.81
N THR A 41 16.43 6.88 1.31
CA THR A 41 15.89 5.53 1.08
C THR A 41 15.55 5.28 -0.39
N VAL A 42 15.01 6.28 -1.09
CA VAL A 42 14.69 6.20 -2.52
C VAL A 42 15.96 6.14 -3.37
N LEU A 43 16.95 7.00 -3.08
CA LEU A 43 18.21 7.04 -3.80
C LEU A 43 18.98 5.72 -3.69
N ASP A 44 19.02 5.13 -2.49
CA ASP A 44 19.62 3.81 -2.26
C ASP A 44 18.98 2.72 -3.12
N GLN A 45 17.64 2.68 -3.19
CA GLN A 45 16.90 1.73 -4.02
C GLN A 45 17.12 1.93 -5.53
N LEU A 46 17.32 3.19 -5.96
CA LEU A 46 17.62 3.53 -7.35
C LEU A 46 19.10 3.35 -7.69
N TYR A 47 19.97 3.04 -6.72
CA TYR A 47 21.42 3.08 -6.85
C TYR A 47 21.95 4.45 -7.35
N GLU A 48 21.26 5.53 -6.97
CA GLU A 48 21.61 6.90 -7.33
C GLU A 48 22.40 7.56 -6.18
N THR A 49 23.51 8.20 -6.50
CA THR A 49 24.42 8.80 -5.48
C THR A 49 24.56 10.30 -5.63
N SER A 50 24.13 10.88 -6.75
CA SER A 50 24.21 12.30 -7.02
C SER A 50 22.97 12.75 -7.79
N PRO A 51 21.78 12.76 -7.16
CA PRO A 51 20.57 13.24 -7.80
C PRO A 51 20.73 14.71 -8.24
N GLY A 52 20.02 15.08 -9.30
CA GLY A 52 19.96 16.48 -9.70
C GLY A 52 19.24 17.34 -8.65
N PRO A 53 19.69 18.58 -8.38
CA PRO A 53 19.10 19.43 -7.33
C PRO A 53 17.63 19.76 -7.57
N GLU A 54 17.19 19.78 -8.83
CA GLU A 54 15.78 19.96 -9.17
C GLU A 54 14.92 18.77 -8.75
N PHE A 55 15.42 17.54 -8.94
CA PHE A 55 14.74 16.33 -8.49
C PHE A 55 14.59 16.31 -6.97
N GLU A 56 15.70 16.58 -6.25
CA GLU A 56 15.69 16.61 -4.79
C GLU A 56 14.65 17.61 -4.26
N THR A 57 14.64 18.83 -4.81
CA THR A 57 13.71 19.88 -4.41
C THR A 57 12.26 19.44 -4.64
N ARG A 58 11.94 18.96 -5.85
CA ARG A 58 10.58 18.51 -6.18
C ARG A 58 10.13 17.33 -5.33
N PHE A 59 11.01 16.38 -5.07
CA PHE A 59 10.72 15.19 -4.26
C PHE A 59 10.43 15.58 -2.81
N VAL A 60 11.29 16.39 -2.21
CA VAL A 60 11.12 16.87 -0.83
C VAL A 60 9.83 17.68 -0.68
N ASP A 61 9.53 18.58 -1.63
CA ASP A 61 8.30 19.37 -1.61
C ASP A 61 7.05 18.51 -1.82
N ALA A 62 7.12 17.47 -2.66
CA ALA A 62 6.03 16.51 -2.80
C ALA A 62 5.79 15.75 -1.48
N LEU A 63 6.84 15.28 -0.81
CA LEU A 63 6.70 14.59 0.48
C LEU A 63 6.18 15.49 1.59
N ARG A 64 6.57 16.77 1.62
CA ARG A 64 5.99 17.74 2.57
C ARG A 64 4.49 17.88 2.37
N ARG A 65 4.04 18.05 1.11
CA ARG A 65 2.60 18.12 0.80
C ARG A 65 1.84 16.85 1.21
N VAL A 66 2.45 15.68 1.02
CA VAL A 66 1.85 14.40 1.46
C VAL A 66 1.80 14.33 2.98
N GLY A 67 2.86 14.73 3.69
CA GLY A 67 2.91 14.77 5.15
C GLY A 67 1.88 15.73 5.75
N ASP A 68 1.69 16.90 5.14
CA ASP A 68 0.68 17.87 5.55
C ASP A 68 -0.75 17.34 5.35
N ALA A 69 -0.96 16.48 4.35
CA ALA A 69 -2.24 15.82 4.10
C ALA A 69 -2.49 14.62 5.04
N ASP A 70 -1.44 13.92 5.49
CA ASP A 70 -1.51 12.80 6.43
C ASP A 70 -1.32 13.27 7.89
N VAL A 71 -2.21 14.17 8.33
CA VAL A 71 -2.18 14.78 9.68
C VAL A 71 -2.24 13.76 10.83
N HIS A 72 -2.69 12.54 10.55
CA HIS A 72 -2.79 11.46 11.53
C HIS A 72 -1.65 10.46 11.47
N HIS A 73 -0.66 10.69 10.58
CA HIS A 73 0.45 9.76 10.33
C HIS A 73 -0.04 8.33 10.10
N ALA A 74 -1.13 8.21 9.33
CA ALA A 74 -1.78 6.95 9.05
C ALA A 74 -1.03 6.15 7.98
N VAL A 75 -0.31 6.82 7.07
CA VAL A 75 0.45 6.15 6.01
C VAL A 75 1.61 5.36 6.62
N LEU A 76 1.60 4.06 6.37
CA LEU A 76 2.65 3.13 6.78
C LEU A 76 3.77 3.06 5.74
N ASP A 77 3.41 2.87 4.47
CA ASP A 77 4.34 2.85 3.34
C ASP A 77 3.61 3.20 2.04
N SER A 78 4.34 3.82 1.12
CA SER A 78 3.94 3.96 -0.28
C SER A 78 4.90 3.20 -1.18
N TYR A 79 4.39 2.43 -2.13
CA TYR A 79 5.17 1.79 -3.18
C TYR A 79 4.81 2.43 -4.51
N VAL A 80 5.78 3.04 -5.18
CA VAL A 80 5.56 3.78 -6.44
C VAL A 80 6.40 3.20 -7.55
N THR A 81 5.94 3.22 -8.79
CA THR A 81 6.81 2.85 -9.91
C THR A 81 7.98 3.83 -10.02
N ALA A 82 9.19 3.35 -10.33
CA ALA A 82 10.41 4.15 -10.48
C ALA A 82 10.36 5.16 -11.65
N GLY A 83 9.28 5.10 -12.42
CA GLY A 83 8.94 5.98 -13.53
C GLY A 83 7.66 5.50 -14.19
N PRO A 84 7.16 6.21 -15.21
CA PRO A 84 6.08 5.71 -16.04
C PRO A 84 6.55 4.51 -16.87
N VAL A 85 5.64 3.56 -17.12
CA VAL A 85 5.84 2.46 -18.04
C VAL A 85 6.13 3.02 -19.44
N PRO A 86 7.25 2.64 -20.08
CA PRO A 86 7.59 3.07 -21.43
C PRO A 86 6.42 2.85 -22.41
N ASP A 87 6.29 3.75 -23.38
CA ASP A 87 5.26 3.74 -24.44
C ASP A 87 3.80 3.89 -23.97
N ALA A 88 3.47 3.60 -22.71
CA ALA A 88 2.14 3.76 -22.15
C ALA A 88 1.97 5.08 -21.37
N GLY A 89 3.06 5.59 -20.78
CA GLY A 89 3.02 6.81 -19.95
C GLY A 89 2.23 6.62 -18.66
N VAL A 90 2.13 5.38 -18.16
CA VAL A 90 1.32 5.00 -16.99
C VAL A 90 2.24 4.79 -15.79
N ALA A 91 1.92 5.38 -14.65
CA ALA A 91 2.57 5.11 -13.37
C ALA A 91 1.54 4.62 -12.36
N CYS A 92 1.99 3.99 -11.28
CA CYS A 92 1.08 3.63 -10.19
C CYS A 92 1.72 3.79 -8.82
N SER A 93 0.84 3.89 -7.82
CA SER A 93 1.18 3.87 -6.40
C SER A 93 0.31 2.87 -5.65
N ILE A 94 0.89 2.18 -4.67
CA ILE A 94 0.20 1.34 -3.70
C ILE A 94 0.50 1.91 -2.31
N VAL A 95 -0.53 2.41 -1.63
CA VAL A 95 -0.39 3.05 -0.32
C VAL A 95 -1.00 2.16 0.75
N PHE A 96 -0.20 1.81 1.76
CA PHE A 96 -0.64 1.13 2.98
C PHE A 96 -0.88 2.18 4.06
N ALA A 97 -2.05 2.17 4.69
CA ALA A 97 -2.39 3.09 5.77
C ALA A 97 -3.12 2.37 6.91
N ALA A 98 -2.76 2.71 8.15
CA ALA A 98 -3.44 2.29 9.35
C ALA A 98 -4.77 3.05 9.51
N VAL A 99 -5.86 2.31 9.74
CA VAL A 99 -7.19 2.88 9.96
C VAL A 99 -7.65 2.48 11.36
N PRO A 100 -7.50 3.37 12.36
CA PRO A 100 -8.03 3.10 13.69
C PRO A 100 -9.56 3.04 13.62
N VAL A 101 -10.13 2.04 14.26
CA VAL A 101 -11.59 1.87 14.37
C VAL A 101 -11.99 2.19 15.80
N THR A 102 -12.86 3.19 15.96
CA THR A 102 -13.36 3.57 17.28
C THR A 102 -14.00 2.37 17.97
N ARG A 103 -13.48 2.03 19.16
CA ARG A 103 -14.03 0.97 20.00
C ARG A 103 -15.39 1.41 20.54
N SER A 104 -16.40 0.62 20.25
CA SER A 104 -17.73 0.69 20.84
C SER A 104 -18.16 -0.73 21.19
N ALA A 105 -19.16 -0.87 22.07
CA ALA A 105 -19.73 -2.18 22.41
C ALA A 105 -20.31 -2.93 21.19
N TYR A 106 -20.47 -2.24 20.06
CA TYR A 106 -20.99 -2.77 18.79
C TYR A 106 -19.94 -2.79 17.67
N SER A 107 -18.70 -2.36 17.95
CA SER A 107 -17.61 -2.33 16.97
C SER A 107 -17.08 -3.73 16.75
N ASP A 108 -17.67 -4.39 15.77
CA ASP A 108 -17.19 -5.66 15.24
C ASP A 108 -16.58 -5.39 13.86
N LEU A 109 -15.28 -5.64 13.72
CA LEU A 109 -14.57 -5.47 12.45
C LEU A 109 -15.22 -6.31 11.35
N ASP A 110 -15.76 -7.49 11.69
CA ASP A 110 -16.43 -8.35 10.71
C ASP A 110 -17.72 -7.71 10.21
N ARG A 111 -18.47 -7.01 11.07
CA ARG A 111 -19.63 -6.23 10.63
C ARG A 111 -19.25 -5.08 9.71
N LEU A 112 -18.13 -4.40 9.95
CA LEU A 112 -17.65 -3.33 9.06
C LEU A 112 -17.27 -3.88 7.68
N LEU A 113 -16.56 -5.01 7.63
CA LEU A 113 -16.23 -5.69 6.38
C LEU A 113 -17.49 -6.20 5.67
N LEU A 114 -18.41 -6.85 6.39
CA LEU A 114 -19.68 -7.31 5.82
C LEU A 114 -20.55 -6.16 5.30
N ALA A 115 -20.56 -5.01 5.98
CA ALA A 115 -21.25 -3.81 5.50
C ALA A 115 -20.67 -3.31 4.16
N ARG A 116 -19.35 -3.42 3.97
CA ARG A 116 -18.71 -3.13 2.67
C ARG A 116 -19.10 -4.15 1.61
N VAL A 117 -19.19 -5.44 1.95
CA VAL A 117 -19.67 -6.47 1.02
C VAL A 117 -21.12 -6.21 0.61
N ALA A 118 -21.99 -5.85 1.56
CA ALA A 118 -23.36 -5.46 1.29
C ALA A 118 -23.46 -4.22 0.37
N ALA A 119 -22.44 -3.35 0.40
CA ALA A 119 -22.30 -2.21 -0.50
C ALA A 119 -21.58 -2.52 -1.83
N GLY A 120 -21.33 -3.79 -2.14
CA GLY A 120 -20.75 -4.24 -3.41
C GLY A 120 -19.24 -4.50 -3.40
N ALA A 121 -18.57 -4.45 -2.25
CA ALA A 121 -17.18 -4.89 -2.15
C ALA A 121 -17.06 -6.43 -2.28
N THR A 122 -15.94 -6.90 -2.80
CA THR A 122 -15.64 -8.32 -2.97
C THR A 122 -14.84 -8.85 -1.77
N PRO A 123 -15.25 -9.95 -1.12
CA PRO A 123 -14.44 -10.59 -0.09
C PRO A 123 -13.09 -11.10 -0.62
N THR A 124 -12.02 -10.92 0.16
CA THR A 124 -10.68 -11.39 -0.16
C THR A 124 -9.89 -11.70 1.13
N VAL A 125 -8.60 -12.03 1.01
CA VAL A 125 -7.72 -12.37 2.13
C VAL A 125 -6.38 -11.63 1.98
N VAL A 126 -5.91 -11.02 3.06
CA VAL A 126 -4.60 -10.34 3.13
C VAL A 126 -3.87 -10.81 4.37
N GLY A 127 -2.65 -11.34 4.23
CA GLY A 127 -1.88 -11.84 5.38
C GLY A 127 -2.53 -13.00 6.14
N GLY A 128 -3.46 -13.73 5.48
CA GLY A 128 -4.25 -14.78 6.11
C GLY A 128 -5.48 -14.28 6.88
N ASP A 129 -5.74 -12.97 6.89
CA ASP A 129 -6.87 -12.36 7.58
C ASP A 129 -7.96 -11.90 6.59
N PRO A 130 -9.24 -11.85 7.04
CA PRO A 130 -10.34 -11.34 6.24
C PRO A 130 -10.10 -9.92 5.74
N ALA A 131 -10.41 -9.71 4.47
CA ALA A 131 -10.34 -8.42 3.81
C ALA A 131 -11.48 -8.26 2.79
N VAL A 132 -11.69 -7.02 2.33
CA VAL A 132 -12.63 -6.71 1.25
C VAL A 132 -11.98 -5.75 0.27
N SER A 133 -12.27 -5.89 -1.02
CA SER A 133 -11.75 -5.07 -2.11
C SER A 133 -12.86 -4.43 -2.93
N TRP A 134 -12.66 -3.19 -3.40
CA TRP A 134 -13.62 -2.52 -4.29
C TRP A 134 -12.90 -1.50 -5.19
N GLU A 135 -13.52 -1.20 -6.33
CA GLU A 135 -13.09 -0.09 -7.18
C GLU A 135 -13.56 1.24 -6.58
N LEU A 136 -12.66 2.21 -6.53
CA LEU A 136 -12.97 3.58 -6.16
C LEU A 136 -13.26 4.37 -7.44
N GLU A 137 -14.25 5.25 -7.37
CA GLU A 137 -14.42 6.25 -8.43
C GLU A 137 -13.14 7.06 -8.58
N ALA A 138 -12.79 7.37 -9.84
CA ALA A 138 -11.68 8.27 -10.12
C ALA A 138 -11.98 9.60 -9.42
N ALA A 139 -11.09 10.02 -8.53
CA ALA A 139 -11.19 11.34 -7.92
C ALA A 139 -11.15 12.41 -9.02
N ALA A 140 -11.77 13.57 -8.76
CA ALA A 140 -11.62 14.73 -9.64
C ALA A 140 -10.12 14.98 -9.90
N PRO A 141 -9.72 15.37 -11.12
CA PRO A 141 -8.32 15.47 -11.51
C PRO A 141 -7.59 16.42 -10.55
N HIS A 142 -6.62 15.87 -9.82
CA HIS A 142 -5.66 16.65 -9.04
C HIS A 142 -4.46 16.89 -9.94
N GLU A 143 -4.43 18.07 -10.58
CA GLU A 143 -3.38 18.48 -11.53
C GLU A 143 -3.25 17.51 -12.73
N ARG A 144 -2.22 17.73 -13.58
CA ARG A 144 -2.06 17.29 -15.00
C ARG A 144 -2.09 15.77 -15.29
N GLU A 145 -2.58 14.95 -14.38
CA GLU A 145 -2.58 13.49 -14.45
C GLU A 145 -4.01 12.93 -14.40
N ARG A 146 -4.31 12.01 -15.31
CA ARG A 146 -5.60 11.32 -15.37
C ARG A 146 -5.53 10.03 -14.56
N VAL A 147 -6.38 9.90 -13.54
CA VAL A 147 -6.58 8.64 -12.82
C VAL A 147 -7.29 7.64 -13.75
N LEU A 148 -6.62 6.53 -14.05
CA LEU A 148 -7.14 5.47 -14.92
C LEU A 148 -7.87 4.38 -14.15
N ARG A 149 -7.29 3.96 -13.02
CA ARG A 149 -7.83 2.93 -12.13
C ARG A 149 -7.53 3.31 -10.69
N ARG A 150 -8.45 2.96 -9.79
CA ARG A 150 -8.24 3.11 -8.36
C ARG A 150 -8.96 2.00 -7.64
N ARG A 151 -8.21 1.19 -6.89
CA ARG A 151 -8.74 0.02 -6.19
C ARG A 151 -8.33 0.08 -4.74
N ALA A 152 -9.28 -0.15 -3.84
CA ALA A 152 -9.05 -0.13 -2.41
C ALA A 152 -9.29 -1.51 -1.81
N VAL A 153 -8.50 -1.83 -0.80
CA VAL A 153 -8.64 -3.01 0.05
C VAL A 153 -8.65 -2.56 1.49
N LEU A 154 -9.54 -3.16 2.29
CA LEU A 154 -9.57 -2.99 3.73
C LEU A 154 -9.40 -4.35 4.38
N ALA A 155 -8.33 -4.52 5.14
CA ALA A 155 -7.91 -5.79 5.72
C ALA A 155 -7.86 -5.73 7.25
N ARG A 156 -8.22 -6.84 7.90
CA ARG A 156 -7.95 -7.04 9.33
C ARG A 156 -6.46 -7.20 9.58
N VAL A 157 -6.05 -6.75 10.77
CA VAL A 157 -4.70 -7.02 11.29
C VAL A 157 -4.81 -8.09 12.37
N VAL A 158 -4.02 -9.14 12.25
CA VAL A 158 -3.99 -10.25 13.21
C VAL A 158 -3.80 -9.75 14.65
N GLY A 159 -4.66 -10.21 15.55
CA GLY A 159 -4.60 -9.87 16.98
C GLY A 159 -5.07 -8.44 17.32
N HIS A 160 -5.66 -7.71 16.37
CA HIS A 160 -6.27 -6.40 16.60
C HIS A 160 -7.77 -6.39 16.31
N ASP A 161 -8.52 -5.76 17.21
CA ASP A 161 -9.98 -5.59 17.18
C ASP A 161 -10.42 -4.14 16.87
N HIS A 162 -9.47 -3.23 16.71
CA HIS A 162 -9.68 -1.78 16.59
C HIS A 162 -8.77 -1.14 15.56
N LEU A 163 -8.19 -1.96 14.67
CA LEU A 163 -7.26 -1.52 13.66
C LEU A 163 -7.52 -2.31 12.38
N LEU A 164 -7.67 -1.58 11.29
CA LEU A 164 -7.66 -2.11 9.94
C LEU A 164 -6.48 -1.53 9.18
N VAL A 165 -6.09 -2.17 8.09
CA VAL A 165 -5.15 -1.60 7.12
C VAL A 165 -5.91 -1.36 5.83
N SER A 166 -5.87 -0.11 5.36
CA SER A 166 -6.31 0.29 4.04
C SER A 166 -5.14 0.18 3.08
N ILE A 167 -5.33 -0.50 1.95
CA ILE A 167 -4.34 -0.64 0.89
C ILE A 167 -4.96 -0.13 -0.40
N VAL A 168 -4.41 0.94 -0.97
CA VAL A 168 -5.01 1.61 -2.13
C VAL A 168 -4.03 1.62 -3.29
N LEU A 169 -4.41 1.00 -4.40
CA LEU A 169 -3.80 1.18 -5.71
C LEU A 169 -4.38 2.44 -6.36
N THR A 170 -3.51 3.29 -6.89
CA THR A 170 -3.88 4.36 -7.82
C THR A 170 -3.01 4.26 -9.05
N VAL A 171 -3.64 4.17 -10.23
CA VAL A 171 -2.97 4.15 -11.52
C VAL A 171 -3.26 5.45 -12.25
N VAL A 172 -2.22 6.17 -12.63
CA VAL A 172 -2.30 7.46 -13.30
C VAL A 172 -1.60 7.41 -14.66
N ALA A 173 -2.02 8.29 -15.56
CA ALA A 173 -1.28 8.58 -16.78
C ALA A 173 -1.17 10.07 -17.01
N ASP A 174 -0.12 10.46 -17.72
CA ASP A 174 0.05 11.82 -18.21
C ASP A 174 -1.11 12.20 -19.17
N GLU A 175 -1.45 13.49 -19.23
CA GLU A 175 -2.46 14.08 -20.12
C GLU A 175 -2.08 14.03 -21.61
N ALA A 176 -0.85 13.61 -21.94
CA ALA A 176 -0.40 13.35 -23.29
C ALA A 176 -1.39 12.43 -24.07
N PRO A 177 -1.46 12.57 -25.43
CA PRO A 177 -2.43 11.86 -26.27
C PRO A 177 -2.54 10.38 -25.91
N GLU A 178 -3.75 9.81 -25.96
CA GLU A 178 -3.98 8.41 -25.60
C GLU A 178 -3.01 7.50 -26.36
N ALA A 179 -2.02 6.98 -25.61
CA ALA A 179 -1.10 6.01 -26.14
C ALA A 179 -1.83 4.67 -26.31
N PRO A 180 -1.62 3.94 -27.41
CA PRO A 180 -2.17 2.61 -27.59
C PRO A 180 -1.83 1.72 -26.37
N GLY A 181 -2.83 1.00 -25.84
CA GLY A 181 -2.61 0.05 -24.75
C GLY A 181 -2.56 0.64 -23.34
N ARG A 182 -2.71 1.97 -23.17
CA ARG A 182 -2.76 2.63 -21.85
C ARG A 182 -3.78 1.97 -20.89
N GLY A 183 -4.97 1.64 -21.39
CA GLY A 183 -6.00 0.95 -20.61
C GLY A 183 -5.60 -0.47 -20.20
N GLN A 184 -4.96 -1.22 -21.11
CA GLN A 184 -4.49 -2.59 -20.86
C GLN A 184 -3.37 -2.62 -19.81
N VAL A 185 -2.46 -1.64 -19.86
CA VAL A 185 -1.42 -1.47 -18.83
C VAL A 185 -2.05 -1.13 -17.48
N ALA A 186 -3.08 -0.28 -17.46
CA ALA A 186 -3.77 0.05 -16.22
C ALA A 186 -4.52 -1.16 -15.63
N ASP A 187 -5.13 -2.00 -16.46
CA ASP A 187 -5.76 -3.25 -16.02
C ASP A 187 -4.71 -4.26 -15.53
N ALA A 188 -3.57 -4.36 -16.19
CA ALA A 188 -2.45 -5.19 -15.73
C ALA A 188 -1.90 -4.75 -14.36
N PHE A 189 -1.91 -3.45 -14.05
CA PHE A 189 -1.56 -2.97 -12.71
C PHE A 189 -2.57 -3.39 -11.64
N VAL A 190 -3.86 -3.50 -11.99
CA VAL A 190 -4.89 -4.02 -11.07
C VAL A 190 -4.66 -5.51 -10.79
N GLU A 191 -4.40 -6.31 -11.82
CA GLU A 191 -4.07 -7.73 -11.65
C GLU A 191 -2.79 -7.93 -10.83
N LEU A 192 -1.77 -7.11 -11.11
CA LEU A 192 -0.53 -7.12 -10.35
C LEU A 192 -0.75 -6.76 -8.88
N PHE A 193 -1.58 -5.76 -8.60
CA PHE A 193 -1.92 -5.37 -7.24
C PHE A 193 -2.59 -6.51 -6.48
N ASP A 194 -3.54 -7.20 -7.10
CA ASP A 194 -4.17 -8.38 -6.51
C ASP A 194 -3.11 -9.48 -6.22
N ALA A 195 -2.14 -9.67 -7.11
CA ALA A 195 -1.01 -10.58 -6.87
C ALA A 195 -0.12 -10.13 -5.68
N VAL A 196 0.21 -8.84 -5.59
CA VAL A 196 1.00 -8.26 -4.48
C VAL A 196 0.31 -8.50 -3.13
N LEU A 197 -1.01 -8.33 -3.06
CA LEU A 197 -1.79 -8.55 -1.83
C LEU A 197 -1.64 -9.98 -1.29
N THR A 198 -1.50 -10.99 -2.17
CA THR A 198 -1.28 -12.39 -1.76
C THR A 198 0.07 -12.61 -1.07
N THR A 199 1.02 -11.68 -1.22
CA THR A 199 2.37 -11.76 -0.64
C THR A 199 2.47 -11.08 0.72
N VAL A 200 1.44 -10.33 1.14
CA VAL A 200 1.43 -9.63 2.43
C VAL A 200 1.51 -10.65 3.57
N ARG A 201 2.36 -10.35 4.54
CA ARG A 201 2.62 -11.21 5.70
C ARG A 201 2.75 -10.36 6.97
N TRP A 202 2.00 -10.69 8.00
CA TRP A 202 2.08 -10.02 9.30
C TRP A 202 3.29 -10.48 10.10
N ARG A 203 3.88 -9.55 10.85
CA ARG A 203 4.99 -9.81 11.76
C ARG A 203 4.70 -9.25 13.14
N ASP A 204 5.16 -9.94 14.17
CA ASP A 204 5.02 -9.47 15.55
C ASP A 204 6.01 -8.34 15.89
N ASP A 205 5.96 -7.87 17.14
CA ASP A 205 6.84 -6.82 17.69
C ASP A 205 8.33 -7.21 17.72
N ARG A 206 8.63 -8.51 17.61
CA ARG A 206 9.99 -9.06 17.50
C ARG A 206 10.40 -9.31 16.05
N GLY A 207 9.56 -8.94 15.09
CA GLY A 207 9.79 -9.14 13.67
C GLY A 207 9.69 -10.60 13.22
N ARG A 208 9.07 -11.49 14.01
CA ARG A 208 8.79 -12.88 13.63
C ARG A 208 7.58 -12.94 12.72
N LEU A 209 7.59 -13.86 11.74
CA LEU A 209 6.46 -14.08 10.86
C LEU A 209 5.31 -14.75 11.62
N ILE A 210 4.13 -14.15 11.60
CA ILE A 210 2.90 -14.76 12.14
C ILE A 210 2.36 -15.72 11.09
N THR A 211 2.15 -16.99 11.46
CA THR A 211 1.76 -18.04 10.53
C THR A 211 0.80 -19.05 11.16
N ASP A 212 -0.03 -19.66 10.31
CA ASP A 212 -0.90 -20.78 10.67
C ASP A 212 -0.19 -22.14 10.48
N ARG A 213 1.05 -22.12 9.98
CA ARG A 213 1.85 -23.34 9.81
C ARG A 213 2.41 -23.81 11.16
N PRO A 214 2.55 -25.12 11.38
CA PRO A 214 3.28 -25.65 12.53
C PRO A 214 4.68 -25.05 12.57
N VAL A 215 5.07 -24.50 13.72
CA VAL A 215 6.44 -24.03 13.97
C VAL A 215 7.13 -25.15 14.75
N GLU A 216 8.10 -25.81 14.10
CA GLU A 216 8.98 -26.81 14.73
C GLU A 216 10.06 -26.14 15.61
#